data_AF-A0A061AK57-F1
#
_entry.id   AF-A0A061AK57-F1
#
_cell.length_a   1.000
_cell.length_b   1.000
_cell.length_c   1.000
_cell.angle_alpha   90.00
_cell.angle_beta   90.00
_cell.angle_gamma   90.00
#
_symmetry.space_group_name_H-M   'P 1'
#
loop_
_entity.id
_entity.type
_entity.pdbx_description
1 polymer ?
#
loop_
_entity_poly.entity_id
_entity_poly.type
_entity_poly.pdbx_seq_one_letter_code
_entity_poly.pdbx_strand_id
1 'polypeptide(L)'
;MTYIKRFIILLLVLILSGCTLLNTPSPVQYQVTFQTLNGDTPYVQTIESFLDHDFNEEAIPLYPGYIFAGWYLDPTYMHPYEAFMNLERDVDLFAHWVTLLDADYEIIGDILSWVVYPDIKNYRVEIGPTLIYELDPSIHSMDLSTLYESLLEETKIVIYIVFQNDRVHPIIDLFVYYDVLNTIYETGFEEEVFPSQTSYNNNVNPKILGYEGFKWSIINGAVSTTNAIKDTKSIQLRVYDNTTNTPHAKTDFLMENVSEIKFLGASGNHHVRVQILSETHEVLQDELFTLTTSAKEFTLKIETDVPFYTKFLLEKVSTTPGLPIFIDDVKYMSKTSEIILKEVIKSEQPSLDEAELNAIKERFEKDRVKLVPPFYPLLSNEGLLDYYSDLNGLTGQAFKSKLEAILKTTHRRLISYAEARFVLELSDQIKIGQETYLDGIYSNHSIVPYWDGGTTWAREHVWPNSRLGIPRVTSSSKNQGSDVHNLRAINPSVNSSRSNRYFLEASSFGLVGTEAYYPGDSYKGDVARILFYMIARYPDILSLRDENIIDSAYTLEGAVMGHLTTLLKWHQEDPVSAFEIKRNEVIYTFQGNRNPFIDYPEFANVYFS
;
A
#
# COMPACT_ATOMS: atom_id res chain seq x y z
N MET A 1 38.30 60.45 71.94
CA MET A 1 36.88 60.03 71.87
C MET A 1 36.82 58.56 71.44
N THR A 2 35.73 57.90 71.82
CA THR A 2 35.19 56.57 71.45
C THR A 2 35.92 55.75 70.35
N TYR A 3 36.43 54.52 70.53
CA TYR A 3 35.87 53.19 70.94
C TYR A 3 35.01 52.43 69.89
N ILE A 4 35.02 51.07 69.99
CA ILE A 4 33.97 50.08 69.57
C ILE A 4 33.91 49.75 68.05
N LYS A 5 33.69 48.51 67.53
CA LYS A 5 33.68 47.05 67.91
C LYS A 5 33.83 46.26 66.56
N ARG A 6 34.03 44.95 66.36
CA ARG A 6 34.05 43.63 67.08
C ARG A 6 35.30 42.83 66.56
N PHE A 7 35.69 41.59 66.87
CA PHE A 7 35.54 40.53 67.91
C PHE A 7 36.81 39.63 67.75
N ILE A 8 37.46 39.05 68.77
CA ILE A 8 37.15 37.86 69.62
C ILE A 8 37.25 36.49 68.90
N ILE A 9 38.01 35.57 69.51
CA ILE A 9 38.46 34.24 69.05
C ILE A 9 38.35 33.24 70.24
N LEU A 10 38.19 31.93 69.97
CA LEU A 10 38.08 30.78 70.92
C LEU A 10 36.78 30.77 71.78
N LEU A 11 36.23 29.63 72.25
CA LEU A 11 36.80 28.35 72.70
C LEU A 11 35.75 27.18 72.60
N LEU A 12 36.15 25.95 73.00
CA LEU A 12 35.40 24.69 73.19
C LEU A 12 34.99 23.89 71.92
N VAL A 13 34.72 22.57 71.98
CA VAL A 13 35.35 21.37 72.61
C VAL A 13 34.44 20.15 72.31
N LEU A 14 35.03 18.94 72.27
CA LEU A 14 34.42 17.62 71.97
C LEU A 14 32.89 17.46 72.15
N ILE A 15 32.25 16.87 71.14
CA ILE A 15 31.35 15.72 71.34
C ILE A 15 31.77 14.60 70.39
N LEU A 16 32.05 13.42 70.96
CA LEU A 16 32.20 12.16 70.24
C LEU A 16 30.89 11.39 70.39
N SER A 17 30.04 11.43 69.36
CA SER A 17 28.82 10.62 69.27
C SER A 17 28.79 9.96 67.90
N GLY A 18 28.64 8.64 67.88
CA GLY A 18 28.61 7.89 66.63
C GLY A 18 27.33 8.18 65.85
N CYS A 19 27.45 8.82 64.69
CA CYS A 19 26.49 8.57 63.63
C CYS A 19 26.71 7.14 63.14
N THR A 20 25.96 6.20 63.70
CA THR A 20 25.64 4.98 62.96
C THR A 20 25.01 5.41 61.65
N LEU A 21 25.60 5.02 60.52
CA LEU A 21 24.87 5.01 59.26
C LEU A 21 23.59 4.23 59.52
N LEU A 22 22.44 4.86 59.30
CA LEU A 22 21.20 4.13 59.16
C LEU A 22 21.36 3.29 57.90
N ASN A 23 21.62 2.00 58.07
CA ASN A 23 21.29 1.03 57.03
C ASN A 23 19.77 1.10 56.87
N THR A 24 19.32 1.98 55.98
CA THR A 24 18.13 1.68 55.17
C THR A 24 18.37 0.27 54.62
N PRO A 25 17.46 -0.70 54.86
CA PRO A 25 17.57 -1.97 54.15
C PRO A 25 17.64 -1.66 52.66
N SER A 26 18.50 -2.37 51.92
CA SER A 26 18.47 -2.31 50.46
C SER A 26 17.03 -2.58 50.00
N PRO A 27 16.53 -1.88 48.96
CA PRO A 27 15.23 -2.19 48.40
C PRO A 27 15.16 -3.69 48.10
N VAL A 28 14.02 -4.31 48.38
CA VAL A 28 13.82 -5.71 48.04
C VAL A 28 13.82 -5.80 46.52
N GLN A 29 14.70 -6.63 45.98
CA GLN A 29 14.88 -6.79 44.54
C GLN A 29 14.52 -8.22 44.15
N TYR A 30 13.79 -8.34 43.05
CA TYR A 30 13.34 -9.59 42.47
C TYR A 30 13.99 -9.78 41.10
N GLN A 31 14.27 -11.02 40.75
CA GLN A 31 14.74 -11.41 39.42
C GLN A 31 13.56 -11.89 38.56
N VAL A 32 13.48 -11.37 37.34
CA VAL A 32 12.57 -11.84 36.30
C VAL A 32 13.41 -12.54 35.23
N THR A 33 13.26 -13.86 35.10
CA THR A 33 13.93 -14.65 34.06
C THR A 33 13.01 -14.75 32.85
N PHE A 34 13.46 -14.27 31.70
CA PHE A 34 12.69 -14.32 30.45
C PHE A 34 13.13 -15.52 29.61
N GLN A 35 12.27 -16.54 29.59
CA GLN A 35 12.44 -17.80 28.88
C GLN A 35 11.85 -17.65 27.47
N THR A 36 12.66 -17.21 26.50
CA THR A 36 12.21 -16.91 25.13
C THR A 36 11.85 -18.17 24.35
N LEU A 37 12.79 -19.09 24.15
CA LEU A 37 12.54 -20.32 23.38
C LEU A 37 13.40 -21.48 23.90
N ASN A 38 12.94 -22.72 23.68
CA ASN A 38 13.62 -23.95 24.07
C ASN A 38 14.98 -24.12 23.37
N GLY A 39 16.04 -23.56 23.95
CA GLY A 39 17.42 -23.62 23.45
C GLY A 39 18.15 -22.27 23.48
N ASP A 40 17.41 -21.16 23.59
CA ASP A 40 17.99 -19.83 23.78
C ASP A 40 18.62 -19.68 25.17
N THR A 41 19.46 -18.65 25.34
CA THR A 41 19.96 -18.25 26.66
C THR A 41 18.95 -17.29 27.29
N PRO A 42 18.31 -17.63 28.43
CA PRO A 42 17.35 -16.73 29.06
C PRO A 42 18.03 -15.45 29.54
N TYR A 43 17.38 -14.30 29.34
CA TYR A 43 17.84 -13.03 29.89
C TYR A 43 17.16 -12.75 31.24
N VAL A 44 17.82 -11.98 32.10
CA VAL A 44 17.36 -11.72 33.47
C VAL A 44 17.33 -10.22 33.74
N GLN A 45 16.20 -9.74 34.27
CA GLN A 45 16.02 -8.37 34.72
C GLN A 45 15.86 -8.32 36.24
N THR A 46 16.55 -7.40 36.91
CA THR A 46 16.33 -7.12 38.33
C THR A 46 15.36 -5.94 38.47
N ILE A 47 14.30 -6.10 39.26
CA ILE A 47 13.26 -5.09 39.53
C ILE A 47 13.03 -4.90 41.02
N GLU A 48 12.43 -3.79 41.43
CA GLU A 48 12.08 -3.51 42.84
C GLU A 48 10.60 -3.81 43.15
N SER A 49 9.75 -3.94 42.13
CA SER A 49 8.30 -4.08 42.24
C SER A 49 7.72 -4.57 40.91
N PHE A 50 6.79 -5.54 40.93
CA PHE A 50 6.03 -5.95 39.74
C PHE A 50 4.79 -5.06 39.49
N LEU A 51 4.42 -4.18 40.43
CA LEU A 51 3.29 -3.24 40.29
C LEU A 51 3.57 -2.10 39.30
N ASP A 52 4.84 -1.90 38.96
CA ASP A 52 5.33 -0.80 38.15
C ASP A 52 5.74 -1.22 36.73
N HIS A 53 5.46 -2.49 36.35
CA HIS A 53 5.82 -3.08 35.06
C HIS A 53 4.62 -3.73 34.34
N ASP A 54 4.60 -3.63 33.01
CA ASP A 54 3.90 -4.55 32.11
C ASP A 54 4.88 -5.16 31.11
N PHE A 55 5.43 -6.33 31.46
CA PHE A 55 6.34 -7.06 30.59
C PHE A 55 5.76 -7.51 29.25
N ASN A 56 4.43 -7.54 29.08
CA ASN A 56 3.85 -7.86 27.77
C ASN A 56 4.13 -6.76 26.74
N GLU A 57 4.29 -5.50 27.18
CA GLU A 57 4.62 -4.36 26.33
C GLU A 57 6.09 -3.94 26.46
N GLU A 58 6.65 -3.95 27.68
CA GLU A 58 8.04 -3.53 27.95
C GLU A 58 9.11 -4.53 27.50
N ALA A 59 8.76 -5.82 27.42
CA ALA A 59 9.70 -6.92 27.29
C ALA A 59 9.31 -7.90 26.18
N ILE A 60 8.84 -7.38 25.04
CA ILE A 60 8.44 -8.19 23.86
C ILE A 60 9.67 -8.88 23.24
N PRO A 61 9.75 -10.21 23.22
CA PRO A 61 10.73 -10.93 22.42
C PRO A 61 10.28 -10.98 20.95
N LEU A 62 11.23 -11.13 20.03
CA LEU A 62 10.97 -11.23 18.59
C LEU A 62 11.56 -12.53 18.04
N TYR A 63 10.77 -13.30 17.30
CA TYR A 63 11.21 -14.56 16.70
C TYR A 63 10.59 -14.73 15.29
N PRO A 64 11.40 -14.74 14.21
CA PRO A 64 10.88 -14.74 12.84
C PRO A 64 9.97 -15.94 12.53
N GLY A 65 8.80 -15.67 11.94
CA GLY A 65 7.79 -16.69 11.65
C GLY A 65 6.89 -17.06 12.84
N TYR A 66 6.91 -16.29 13.94
CA TYR A 66 6.06 -16.50 15.11
C TYR A 66 5.52 -15.17 15.65
N ILE A 67 4.30 -15.22 16.18
CA ILE A 67 3.59 -14.14 16.87
C ILE A 67 3.80 -14.35 18.38
N PHE A 68 4.24 -13.31 19.07
CA PHE A 68 4.37 -13.33 20.53
C PHE A 68 3.00 -13.15 21.20
N ALA A 69 2.51 -14.21 21.84
CA ALA A 69 1.20 -14.27 22.50
C ALA A 69 1.24 -13.80 23.98
N GLY A 70 2.37 -13.22 24.42
CA GLY A 70 2.57 -12.71 25.78
C GLY A 70 3.39 -13.62 26.69
N TRP A 71 3.62 -13.13 27.91
CA TRP A 71 4.33 -13.84 28.96
C TRP A 71 3.38 -14.66 29.85
N TYR A 72 3.85 -15.83 30.29
CA TYR A 72 3.10 -16.74 31.16
C TYR A 72 3.96 -17.13 32.37
N LEU A 73 3.32 -17.37 33.50
CA LEU A 73 3.96 -17.76 34.77
C LEU A 73 4.34 -19.25 34.82
N ASP A 74 4.07 -20.01 33.75
CA ASP A 74 4.35 -21.43 33.64
C ASP A 74 4.58 -21.87 32.17
N PRO A 75 5.37 -22.94 31.92
CA PRO A 75 5.71 -23.43 30.58
C PRO A 75 4.59 -24.28 29.91
N THR A 76 3.40 -24.34 30.50
CA THR A 76 2.20 -24.93 29.88
C THR A 76 1.19 -23.86 29.45
N TYR A 77 1.54 -22.58 29.57
CA TYR A 77 0.75 -21.42 29.14
C TYR A 77 -0.65 -21.33 29.78
N MET A 78 -0.83 -21.92 30.96
CA MET A 78 -2.12 -21.97 31.67
C MET A 78 -2.39 -20.76 32.56
N HIS A 79 -1.34 -20.04 32.98
CA HIS A 79 -1.43 -18.86 33.83
C HIS A 79 -0.72 -17.67 33.15
N PRO A 80 -1.44 -16.77 32.44
CA PRO A 80 -0.83 -15.58 31.87
C PRO A 80 -0.21 -14.68 32.94
N TYR A 81 0.82 -13.93 32.56
CA TYR A 81 1.29 -12.79 33.33
C TYR A 81 0.45 -11.55 32.96
N GLU A 82 -0.35 -11.11 33.92
CA GLU A 82 -1.11 -9.85 33.87
C GLU A 82 -0.21 -8.67 34.24
N ALA A 83 -0.43 -7.53 33.57
CA ALA A 83 0.22 -6.25 33.88
C ALA A 83 0.04 -5.86 35.36
N PHE A 84 1.09 -5.29 35.96
CA PHE A 84 1.05 -4.75 37.32
C PHE A 84 0.68 -5.78 38.42
N MET A 85 0.91 -7.08 38.20
CA MET A 85 0.58 -8.13 39.17
C MET A 85 1.45 -8.03 40.44
N ASN A 86 0.85 -7.98 41.64
CA ASN A 86 1.62 -7.93 42.89
C ASN A 86 2.31 -9.26 43.22
N LEU A 87 3.55 -9.42 42.76
CA LEU A 87 4.41 -10.57 43.05
C LEU A 87 5.59 -10.15 43.94
N GLU A 88 5.78 -10.84 45.06
CA GLU A 88 6.83 -10.57 46.07
C GLU A 88 7.90 -11.67 46.06
N ARG A 89 8.37 -12.07 44.86
CA ARG A 89 9.33 -13.15 44.64
C ARG A 89 10.02 -13.05 43.27
N ASP A 90 11.11 -13.78 43.10
CA ASP A 90 11.67 -14.08 41.77
C ASP A 90 10.66 -14.88 40.92
N VAL A 91 10.67 -14.66 39.60
CA VAL A 91 9.70 -15.23 38.64
C VAL A 91 10.39 -15.62 37.34
N ASP A 92 10.12 -16.83 36.85
CA ASP A 92 10.38 -17.20 35.46
C ASP A 92 9.14 -16.87 34.62
N LEU A 93 9.31 -16.08 33.56
CA LEU A 93 8.30 -15.77 32.56
C LEU A 93 8.59 -16.53 31.26
N PHE A 94 7.59 -17.26 30.77
CA PHE A 94 7.68 -18.10 29.58
C PHE A 94 6.96 -17.43 28.42
N ALA A 95 7.66 -17.24 27.29
CA ALA A 95 7.06 -16.67 26.10
C ALA A 95 6.15 -17.71 25.43
N HIS A 96 4.89 -17.35 25.21
CA HIS A 96 4.00 -18.13 24.36
C HIS A 96 4.15 -17.64 22.91
N TRP A 97 4.34 -18.59 21.99
CA TRP A 97 4.52 -18.33 20.58
C TRP A 97 3.48 -19.09 19.76
N VAL A 98 2.71 -18.35 18.98
CA VAL A 98 1.85 -18.93 17.95
C VAL A 98 2.55 -18.76 16.61
N THR A 99 2.68 -19.82 15.80
CA THR A 99 3.33 -19.72 14.49
C THR A 99 2.60 -18.69 13.61
N LEU A 100 3.36 -17.75 13.03
CA LEU A 100 2.86 -16.88 11.98
C LEU A 100 2.71 -17.74 10.72
N LEU A 101 1.48 -18.14 10.44
CA LEU A 101 1.12 -18.69 9.13
C LEU A 101 1.19 -17.54 8.12
N ASP A 102 1.48 -17.85 6.85
CA ASP A 102 1.25 -16.88 5.77
C ASP A 102 -0.24 -16.47 5.79
N ALA A 103 -0.52 -15.21 5.40
CA ALA A 103 -1.84 -14.59 5.56
C ALA A 103 -2.88 -15.08 4.53
N ASP A 104 -3.11 -16.40 4.52
CA ASP A 104 -4.09 -17.08 3.68
C ASP A 104 -5.51 -16.86 4.23
N TYR A 105 -6.22 -15.94 3.59
CA TYR A 105 -7.67 -15.83 3.63
C TYR A 105 -8.26 -16.09 2.24
N GLU A 106 -9.49 -16.59 2.17
CA GLU A 106 -10.17 -16.88 0.91
C GLU A 106 -11.59 -16.31 0.94
N ILE A 107 -11.95 -15.57 -0.10
CA ILE A 107 -13.30 -15.06 -0.35
C ILE A 107 -13.94 -15.88 -1.48
N ILE A 108 -14.96 -16.68 -1.16
CA ILE A 108 -15.74 -17.45 -2.13
C ILE A 108 -17.18 -16.95 -2.11
N GLY A 109 -17.53 -16.14 -3.13
CA GLY A 109 -18.80 -15.42 -3.13
C GLY A 109 -18.85 -14.46 -1.94
N ASP A 110 -19.90 -14.58 -1.11
CA ASP A 110 -20.09 -13.76 0.08
C ASP A 110 -19.37 -14.28 1.33
N ILE A 111 -18.69 -15.43 1.26
CA ILE A 111 -18.03 -16.05 2.40
C ILE A 111 -16.56 -15.65 2.47
N LEU A 112 -16.19 -14.86 3.48
CA LEU A 112 -14.79 -14.67 3.89
C LEU A 112 -14.39 -15.79 4.86
N SER A 113 -13.25 -16.43 4.61
CA SER A 113 -12.71 -17.52 5.44
C SER A 113 -11.20 -17.39 5.64
N TRP A 114 -10.67 -17.95 6.72
CA TRP A 114 -9.27 -17.77 7.11
C TRP A 114 -8.64 -19.01 7.77
N VAL A 115 -7.31 -19.07 7.78
CA VAL A 115 -6.55 -20.14 8.46
C VAL A 115 -6.80 -20.17 9.98
N VAL A 116 -6.94 -21.37 10.52
CA VAL A 116 -7.20 -21.59 11.96
C VAL A 116 -5.90 -21.46 12.75
N TYR A 117 -5.86 -20.49 13.66
CA TYR A 117 -4.77 -20.33 14.62
C TYR A 117 -5.01 -21.16 15.90
N PRO A 118 -4.03 -21.95 16.37
CA PRO A 118 -4.14 -22.70 17.62
C PRO A 118 -3.99 -21.79 18.85
N ASP A 119 -4.49 -22.27 19.99
CA ASP A 119 -4.22 -21.74 21.35
C ASP A 119 -4.61 -20.26 21.60
N ILE A 120 -5.42 -19.68 20.72
CA ILE A 120 -6.08 -18.37 20.87
C ILE A 120 -7.30 -18.43 21.81
N LYS A 121 -7.72 -17.28 22.32
CA LYS A 121 -8.94 -17.10 23.14
C LYS A 121 -10.20 -17.00 22.29
N ASN A 122 -10.17 -16.15 21.26
CA ASN A 122 -11.22 -15.93 20.28
C ASN A 122 -10.66 -15.18 19.05
N TYR A 123 -11.42 -15.07 17.97
CA TYR A 123 -11.19 -14.06 16.93
C TYR A 123 -12.00 -12.81 17.23
N ARG A 124 -11.49 -11.66 16.81
CA ARG A 124 -12.18 -10.37 16.88
C ARG A 124 -12.22 -9.76 15.47
N VAL A 125 -13.42 -9.56 14.93
CA VAL A 125 -13.64 -9.04 13.58
C VAL A 125 -14.22 -7.64 13.68
N GLU A 126 -13.47 -6.64 13.24
CA GLU A 126 -13.93 -5.25 13.07
C GLU A 126 -14.37 -5.03 11.62
N ILE A 127 -15.55 -4.43 11.41
CA ILE A 127 -16.10 -4.12 10.09
C ILE A 127 -16.56 -2.66 10.07
N GLY A 128 -15.90 -1.86 9.25
CA GLY A 128 -16.05 -0.41 9.25
C GLY A 128 -15.71 0.21 10.62
N PRO A 129 -16.25 1.40 10.93
CA PRO A 129 -15.94 2.13 12.17
C PRO A 129 -16.79 1.71 13.39
N THR A 130 -17.72 0.76 13.25
CA THR A 130 -18.80 0.54 14.25
C THR A 130 -19.21 -0.91 14.51
N LEU A 131 -18.94 -1.86 13.62
CA LEU A 131 -19.32 -3.26 13.84
C LEU A 131 -18.12 -4.04 14.40
N ILE A 132 -18.33 -4.77 15.49
CA ILE A 132 -17.31 -5.59 16.16
C ILE A 132 -17.96 -6.93 16.53
N TYR A 133 -17.34 -8.03 16.13
CA TYR A 133 -17.79 -9.39 16.43
C TYR A 133 -16.67 -10.16 17.14
N GLU A 134 -16.97 -10.72 18.31
CA GLU A 134 -16.11 -11.68 19.00
C GLU A 134 -16.58 -13.10 18.64
N LEU A 135 -15.73 -13.91 18.00
CA LEU A 135 -16.06 -15.23 17.46
C LEU A 135 -15.25 -16.33 18.15
N ASP A 136 -15.90 -17.43 18.53
CA ASP A 136 -15.24 -18.62 19.10
C ASP A 136 -14.08 -19.13 18.20
N PRO A 137 -12.96 -19.63 18.75
CA PRO A 137 -11.82 -20.12 17.95
C PRO A 137 -12.13 -21.17 16.89
N SER A 138 -13.25 -21.89 16.99
CA SER A 138 -13.71 -22.83 15.95
C SER A 138 -14.31 -22.14 14.72
N ILE A 139 -14.75 -20.88 14.84
CA ILE A 139 -15.37 -20.09 13.77
C ILE A 139 -14.29 -19.32 13.01
N HIS A 140 -13.98 -19.81 11.81
CA HIS A 140 -12.94 -19.29 10.92
C HIS A 140 -13.51 -18.86 9.55
N SER A 141 -14.78 -18.45 9.55
CA SER A 141 -15.48 -17.90 8.38
C SER A 141 -16.65 -16.99 8.78
N MET A 142 -16.99 -16.05 7.91
CA MET A 142 -18.11 -15.12 8.05
C MET A 142 -18.87 -14.96 6.73
N ASP A 143 -20.20 -14.93 6.80
CA ASP A 143 -21.11 -14.66 5.68
C ASP A 143 -21.42 -13.16 5.60
N LEU A 144 -20.79 -12.50 4.63
CA LEU A 144 -20.87 -11.05 4.42
C LEU A 144 -22.14 -10.61 3.67
N SER A 145 -22.94 -11.53 3.14
CA SER A 145 -24.24 -11.21 2.52
C SER A 145 -25.20 -10.59 3.55
N THR A 146 -25.06 -10.99 4.81
CA THR A 146 -25.80 -10.44 5.96
C THR A 146 -25.47 -8.97 6.25
N LEU A 147 -24.37 -8.44 5.68
CA LEU A 147 -23.86 -7.09 5.88
C LEU A 147 -24.01 -6.19 4.64
N TYR A 148 -24.72 -6.64 3.60
CA TYR A 148 -24.91 -5.95 2.31
C TYR A 148 -25.01 -4.42 2.40
N GLU A 149 -25.98 -3.88 3.15
CA GLU A 149 -26.20 -2.44 3.32
C GLU A 149 -25.01 -1.68 3.95
N SER A 150 -24.19 -2.38 4.74
CA SER A 150 -22.97 -1.84 5.37
C SER A 150 -21.71 -2.02 4.50
N LEU A 151 -21.83 -2.73 3.37
CA LEU A 151 -20.75 -3.00 2.41
C LEU A 151 -21.06 -2.40 1.02
N LEU A 152 -22.04 -1.49 0.90
CA LEU A 152 -22.34 -0.74 -0.33
C LEU A 152 -21.27 0.30 -0.71
N GLU A 153 -20.45 0.70 0.27
CA GLU A 153 -19.28 1.56 0.09
C GLU A 153 -18.01 0.81 0.55
N GLU A 154 -16.84 1.27 0.11
CA GLU A 154 -15.54 0.68 0.50
C GLU A 154 -15.41 0.60 2.02
N THR A 155 -15.44 -0.62 2.55
CA THR A 155 -15.48 -0.88 3.98
C THR A 155 -14.30 -1.74 4.39
N LYS A 156 -13.56 -1.27 5.39
CA LYS A 156 -12.44 -2.00 5.97
C LYS A 156 -12.95 -3.20 6.80
N ILE A 157 -12.35 -4.36 6.64
CA ILE A 157 -12.47 -5.50 7.55
C ILE A 157 -11.10 -5.79 8.13
N VAL A 158 -11.01 -5.90 9.46
CA VAL A 158 -9.80 -6.32 10.17
C VAL A 158 -10.15 -7.50 11.05
N ILE A 159 -9.44 -8.61 10.89
CA ILE A 159 -9.55 -9.79 11.77
C ILE A 159 -8.32 -9.88 12.63
N TYR A 160 -8.54 -9.88 13.94
CA TYR A 160 -7.53 -10.11 14.95
C TYR A 160 -7.69 -11.51 15.55
N ILE A 161 -6.57 -12.15 15.88
CA ILE A 161 -6.56 -13.16 16.95
C ILE A 161 -6.49 -12.45 18.29
N VAL A 162 -7.24 -12.96 19.27
CA VAL A 162 -7.20 -12.51 20.67
C VAL A 162 -6.55 -13.62 21.49
N PHE A 163 -5.56 -13.28 22.32
CA PHE A 163 -4.87 -14.21 23.21
C PHE A 163 -5.52 -14.28 24.59
N GLN A 164 -5.10 -15.23 25.44
CA GLN A 164 -5.73 -15.47 26.75
C GLN A 164 -5.62 -14.26 27.70
N ASN A 165 -4.59 -13.44 27.52
CA ASN A 165 -4.30 -12.17 28.19
C ASN A 165 -4.92 -10.93 27.49
N ASP A 166 -5.94 -11.12 26.65
CA ASP A 166 -6.64 -10.07 25.89
C ASP A 166 -5.78 -9.22 24.91
N ARG A 167 -4.50 -9.56 24.70
CA ARG A 167 -3.71 -8.96 23.61
C ARG A 167 -4.29 -9.39 22.26
N VAL A 168 -4.30 -8.46 21.31
CA VAL A 168 -4.81 -8.67 19.95
C VAL A 168 -3.68 -8.57 18.92
N HIS A 169 -3.73 -9.41 17.88
CA HIS A 169 -2.81 -9.33 16.75
C HIS A 169 -3.60 -9.41 15.43
N PRO A 170 -3.49 -8.42 14.52
CA PRO A 170 -4.20 -8.45 13.25
C PRO A 170 -3.59 -9.54 12.34
N ILE A 171 -4.43 -10.47 11.89
CA ILE A 171 -4.06 -11.51 10.93
C ILE A 171 -4.56 -11.22 9.51
N ILE A 172 -5.59 -10.37 9.37
CA ILE A 172 -6.16 -9.93 8.09
C ILE A 172 -6.48 -8.44 8.22
N ASP A 173 -6.08 -7.68 7.21
CA ASP A 173 -6.44 -6.26 7.00
C ASP A 173 -6.79 -6.11 5.52
N LEU A 174 -8.09 -5.94 5.22
CA LEU A 174 -8.59 -5.84 3.85
C LEU A 174 -9.68 -4.78 3.72
N PHE A 175 -9.99 -4.39 2.49
CA PHE A 175 -11.13 -3.54 2.15
C PHE A 175 -12.06 -4.33 1.21
N VAL A 176 -13.37 -4.24 1.41
CA VAL A 176 -14.38 -4.86 0.54
C VAL A 176 -15.54 -3.92 0.26
N TYR A 177 -16.21 -4.13 -0.87
CA TYR A 177 -17.52 -3.57 -1.17
C TYR A 177 -18.32 -4.51 -2.06
N TYR A 178 -19.64 -4.34 -2.10
CA TYR A 178 -20.49 -4.94 -3.11
C TYR A 178 -20.52 -4.07 -4.36
N ASP A 179 -19.87 -4.53 -5.44
CA ASP A 179 -20.05 -3.92 -6.74
C ASP A 179 -21.38 -4.34 -7.34
N VAL A 180 -22.03 -3.39 -8.00
CA VAL A 180 -23.40 -3.51 -8.52
C VAL A 180 -23.31 -3.45 -10.03
N LEU A 181 -22.96 -4.58 -10.66
CA LEU A 181 -22.76 -4.64 -12.10
C LEU A 181 -24.10 -4.45 -12.82
N ASN A 182 -24.28 -3.25 -13.37
CA ASN A 182 -25.54 -2.82 -13.97
C ASN A 182 -25.52 -2.80 -15.49
N THR A 183 -24.40 -3.02 -16.19
CA THR A 183 -24.32 -3.01 -17.66
C THR A 183 -23.99 -4.40 -18.21
N ILE A 184 -24.86 -4.95 -19.06
CA ILE A 184 -24.73 -6.29 -19.66
C ILE A 184 -23.91 -6.25 -20.97
N TYR A 185 -24.11 -5.21 -21.77
CA TYR A 185 -23.42 -5.01 -23.05
C TYR A 185 -23.36 -3.52 -23.39
N GLU A 186 -22.25 -3.07 -23.94
CA GLU A 186 -22.13 -1.73 -24.52
C GLU A 186 -21.27 -1.68 -25.77
N THR A 187 -21.48 -0.67 -26.63
CA THR A 187 -20.62 -0.37 -27.76
C THR A 187 -20.77 1.08 -28.23
N GLY A 188 -19.62 1.75 -28.45
CA GLY A 188 -19.51 3.01 -29.22
C GLY A 188 -19.11 2.79 -30.67
N PHE A 189 -19.07 1.53 -31.13
CA PHE A 189 -18.64 1.13 -32.48
C PHE A 189 -17.21 1.56 -32.86
N GLU A 190 -16.36 1.87 -31.87
CA GLU A 190 -14.98 2.36 -32.04
C GLU A 190 -13.97 1.27 -32.42
N GLU A 191 -14.31 0.01 -32.20
CA GLU A 191 -13.43 -1.15 -32.34
C GLU A 191 -13.09 -1.48 -33.82
N GLU A 192 -12.02 -2.24 -34.08
CA GLU A 192 -11.63 -2.61 -35.45
C GLU A 192 -12.70 -3.46 -36.17
N VAL A 193 -13.49 -4.22 -35.42
CA VAL A 193 -14.64 -5.00 -35.92
C VAL A 193 -15.80 -4.13 -36.44
N PHE A 194 -15.71 -2.81 -36.22
CA PHE A 194 -16.57 -1.79 -36.80
C PHE A 194 -15.75 -0.87 -37.74
N PRO A 195 -15.34 -1.35 -38.93
CA PRO A 195 -14.60 -0.57 -39.90
C PRO A 195 -15.45 0.57 -40.49
N SER A 196 -14.91 1.78 -40.47
CA SER A 196 -15.63 2.98 -40.93
C SER A 196 -15.78 3.02 -42.45
N GLN A 197 -16.94 3.45 -42.94
CA GLN A 197 -17.24 3.50 -44.38
C GLN A 197 -18.13 4.71 -44.75
N THR A 198 -17.89 5.26 -45.94
CA THR A 198 -18.64 6.40 -46.52
C THR A 198 -19.71 5.97 -47.53
N SER A 199 -19.88 4.67 -47.79
CA SER A 199 -20.94 4.13 -48.65
C SER A 199 -22.13 3.67 -47.81
N TYR A 200 -23.25 4.39 -47.88
CA TYR A 200 -24.42 4.18 -47.02
C TYR A 200 -25.62 3.50 -47.72
N ASN A 201 -25.54 3.17 -49.02
CA ASN A 201 -26.68 2.63 -49.78
C ASN A 201 -26.55 1.11 -50.00
N ASN A 202 -26.68 0.36 -48.92
CA ASN A 202 -26.68 -1.11 -48.92
C ASN A 202 -28.10 -1.67 -48.77
N ASN A 203 -29.00 -1.26 -49.65
CA ASN A 203 -30.45 -1.47 -49.52
C ASN A 203 -30.92 -2.94 -49.53
N VAL A 204 -30.13 -3.86 -50.07
CA VAL A 204 -30.52 -5.29 -50.22
C VAL A 204 -29.70 -6.21 -49.31
N ASN A 205 -28.38 -6.00 -49.26
CA ASN A 205 -27.47 -6.82 -48.45
C ASN A 205 -27.09 -6.03 -47.18
N PRO A 206 -27.44 -6.50 -45.97
CA PRO A 206 -27.01 -5.86 -44.73
C PRO A 206 -25.48 -5.96 -44.60
N LYS A 207 -24.89 -4.96 -43.94
CA LYS A 207 -23.52 -5.06 -43.44
C LYS A 207 -23.59 -5.73 -42.08
N ILE A 208 -22.91 -6.86 -41.93
CA ILE A 208 -22.78 -7.56 -40.65
C ILE A 208 -21.42 -7.18 -40.07
N LEU A 209 -21.41 -6.45 -38.95
CA LEU A 209 -20.22 -5.94 -38.27
C LEU A 209 -20.21 -6.39 -36.79
N GLY A 210 -19.11 -6.18 -36.07
CA GLY A 210 -18.99 -6.57 -34.65
C GLY A 210 -18.38 -7.96 -34.41
N TYR A 211 -18.19 -8.30 -33.14
CA TYR A 211 -17.52 -9.53 -32.69
C TYR A 211 -18.33 -10.80 -32.98
N GLU A 212 -17.69 -11.98 -32.91
CA GLU A 212 -18.41 -13.25 -32.79
C GLU A 212 -19.33 -13.21 -31.55
N GLY A 213 -20.56 -13.70 -31.68
CA GLY A 213 -21.60 -13.54 -30.65
C GLY A 213 -22.31 -12.18 -30.68
N PHE A 214 -21.61 -11.06 -30.94
CA PHE A 214 -22.17 -9.69 -30.83
C PHE A 214 -22.21 -8.93 -32.16
N LYS A 215 -22.90 -9.52 -33.15
CA LYS A 215 -22.97 -8.99 -34.53
C LYS A 215 -24.14 -8.02 -34.74
N TRP A 216 -23.93 -7.00 -35.57
CA TRP A 216 -24.93 -5.98 -35.93
C TRP A 216 -25.18 -5.99 -37.44
N SER A 217 -26.46 -6.13 -37.83
CA SER A 217 -26.95 -5.96 -39.21
C SER A 217 -27.38 -4.52 -39.46
N ILE A 218 -26.65 -3.82 -40.33
CA ILE A 218 -26.98 -2.45 -40.76
C ILE A 218 -27.52 -2.45 -42.20
N ILE A 219 -28.70 -1.87 -42.43
CA ILE A 219 -29.34 -1.63 -43.73
C ILE A 219 -29.43 -0.14 -44.00
N ASN A 220 -29.02 0.27 -45.21
CA ASN A 220 -28.96 1.68 -45.64
C ASN A 220 -28.17 2.56 -44.66
N GLY A 221 -26.97 2.09 -44.29
CA GLY A 221 -26.10 2.79 -43.36
C GLY A 221 -24.65 2.29 -43.29
N ALA A 222 -23.90 2.88 -42.37
CA ALA A 222 -22.53 2.50 -42.06
C ALA A 222 -22.13 3.03 -40.68
N VAL A 223 -21.19 2.36 -40.01
CA VAL A 223 -20.33 3.03 -39.03
C VAL A 223 -19.42 4.01 -39.80
N SER A 224 -19.27 5.24 -39.32
CA SER A 224 -18.57 6.30 -40.05
C SER A 224 -17.98 7.36 -39.13
N THR A 225 -16.77 7.81 -39.45
CA THR A 225 -16.06 8.91 -38.78
C THR A 225 -16.52 10.31 -39.23
N THR A 226 -17.43 10.38 -40.22
CA THR A 226 -17.82 11.65 -40.86
C THR A 226 -18.89 12.38 -40.04
N ASN A 227 -18.46 13.24 -39.12
CA ASN A 227 -19.29 13.85 -38.06
C ASN A 227 -19.81 12.78 -37.09
N ALA A 228 -18.90 12.04 -36.46
CA ALA A 228 -19.27 11.24 -35.29
C ALA A 228 -19.87 12.14 -34.19
N ILE A 229 -20.84 11.62 -33.43
CA ILE A 229 -21.55 12.35 -32.37
C ILE A 229 -20.96 12.10 -30.99
N LYS A 230 -20.20 11.02 -30.85
CA LYS A 230 -19.25 10.72 -29.79
C LYS A 230 -17.87 10.44 -30.43
N ASP A 231 -16.81 10.61 -29.64
CA ASP A 231 -15.42 10.21 -29.90
C ASP A 231 -14.93 10.23 -31.37
N THR A 232 -14.90 9.11 -32.10
CA THR A 232 -14.33 9.02 -33.46
C THR A 232 -15.23 8.42 -34.53
N LYS A 233 -16.20 7.55 -34.18
CA LYS A 233 -17.14 6.88 -35.11
C LYS A 233 -18.56 6.90 -34.55
N SER A 234 -19.56 6.89 -35.44
CA SER A 234 -20.96 6.60 -35.07
C SER A 234 -21.64 5.77 -36.15
N ILE A 235 -22.74 5.07 -35.81
CA ILE A 235 -23.66 4.54 -36.83
C ILE A 235 -24.40 5.70 -37.49
N GLN A 236 -24.41 5.70 -38.83
CA GLN A 236 -25.18 6.62 -39.66
C GLN A 236 -26.14 5.83 -40.55
N LEU A 237 -27.43 6.08 -40.38
CA LEU A 237 -28.51 5.54 -41.20
C LEU A 237 -29.04 6.64 -42.11
N ARG A 238 -29.28 6.36 -43.40
CA ARG A 238 -29.64 7.36 -44.42
C ARG A 238 -30.68 6.83 -45.41
N VAL A 239 -31.72 7.61 -45.71
CA VAL A 239 -32.75 7.27 -46.70
C VAL A 239 -32.46 7.92 -48.06
N TYR A 240 -32.57 7.19 -49.17
CA TYR A 240 -32.40 7.74 -50.54
C TYR A 240 -33.61 7.37 -51.41
N ASP A 241 -33.82 8.05 -52.55
CA ASP A 241 -35.01 7.81 -53.39
C ASP A 241 -35.10 6.40 -53.99
N ASN A 242 -33.98 5.66 -54.02
CA ASN A 242 -33.92 4.27 -54.45
C ASN A 242 -33.90 3.24 -53.30
N THR A 243 -34.01 3.66 -52.03
CA THR A 243 -34.09 2.72 -50.91
C THR A 243 -35.51 2.20 -50.74
N THR A 244 -35.67 0.88 -50.81
CA THR A 244 -36.96 0.17 -50.60
C THR A 244 -37.13 -0.34 -49.18
N ASN A 245 -36.04 -0.49 -48.43
CA ASN A 245 -36.05 -0.90 -47.02
C ASN A 245 -35.81 0.31 -46.11
N THR A 246 -36.59 0.42 -45.02
CA THR A 246 -36.36 1.42 -43.97
C THR A 246 -34.93 1.30 -43.43
N PRO A 247 -34.11 2.37 -43.44
CA PRO A 247 -32.76 2.33 -42.88
C PRO A 247 -32.78 1.95 -41.41
N HIS A 248 -31.95 0.97 -41.02
CA HIS A 248 -31.90 0.49 -39.64
C HIS A 248 -30.57 -0.17 -39.29
N ALA A 249 -30.27 -0.20 -37.98
CA ALA A 249 -29.27 -1.07 -37.37
C ALA A 249 -30.01 -2.03 -36.41
N LYS A 250 -29.70 -3.33 -36.49
CA LYS A 250 -30.32 -4.38 -35.66
C LYS A 250 -29.22 -5.25 -35.03
N THR A 251 -29.40 -5.70 -33.79
CA THR A 251 -28.58 -6.79 -33.25
C THR A 251 -28.93 -8.10 -33.97
N ASP A 252 -27.93 -8.92 -34.32
CA ASP A 252 -28.10 -10.30 -34.75
C ASP A 252 -27.83 -11.29 -33.60
N PHE A 253 -27.96 -10.78 -32.37
CA PHE A 253 -27.88 -11.50 -31.11
C PHE A 253 -29.03 -11.07 -30.20
N LEU A 254 -29.45 -12.01 -29.36
CA LEU A 254 -30.47 -11.79 -28.34
C LEU A 254 -29.84 -11.17 -27.10
N MET A 255 -30.60 -10.31 -26.44
CA MET A 255 -30.33 -9.76 -25.12
C MET A 255 -31.45 -10.19 -24.18
N GLU A 256 -31.08 -10.56 -22.95
CA GLU A 256 -31.99 -10.97 -21.88
C GLU A 256 -31.64 -10.23 -20.59
N ASN A 257 -32.53 -10.29 -19.58
CA ASN A 257 -32.35 -9.61 -18.29
C ASN A 257 -32.12 -8.08 -18.37
N VAL A 258 -32.51 -7.41 -19.46
CA VAL A 258 -32.28 -5.95 -19.64
C VAL A 258 -33.40 -5.12 -19.00
N SER A 259 -33.06 -4.07 -18.24
CA SER A 259 -34.00 -3.14 -17.60
C SER A 259 -34.24 -1.87 -18.41
N GLU A 260 -33.19 -1.29 -18.97
CA GLU A 260 -33.25 -0.15 -19.87
C GLU A 260 -32.09 -0.16 -20.87
N ILE A 261 -32.31 0.35 -22.07
CA ILE A 261 -31.29 0.58 -23.10
C ILE A 261 -31.04 2.08 -23.19
N LYS A 262 -29.77 2.48 -23.06
CA LYS A 262 -29.30 3.85 -23.29
C LYS A 262 -28.61 3.94 -24.65
N PHE A 263 -28.70 5.09 -25.29
CA PHE A 263 -27.95 5.40 -26.51
C PHE A 263 -27.83 6.91 -26.70
N LEU A 264 -26.73 7.36 -27.31
CA LEU A 264 -26.64 8.71 -27.87
C LEU A 264 -27.31 8.77 -29.24
N GLY A 265 -28.09 9.82 -29.47
CA GLY A 265 -28.76 10.06 -30.75
C GLY A 265 -28.69 11.51 -31.21
N ALA A 266 -28.54 11.74 -32.53
CA ALA A 266 -28.64 13.07 -33.12
C ALA A 266 -29.22 13.06 -34.54
N SER A 267 -29.99 14.10 -34.88
CA SER A 267 -30.33 14.53 -36.24
C SER A 267 -31.10 15.85 -36.20
N GLY A 268 -30.90 16.70 -37.22
CA GLY A 268 -31.77 17.85 -37.48
C GLY A 268 -32.93 17.57 -38.44
N ASN A 269 -33.06 16.34 -38.96
CA ASN A 269 -33.84 16.06 -40.19
C ASN A 269 -34.76 14.84 -40.10
N HIS A 270 -34.51 13.94 -39.16
CA HIS A 270 -35.17 12.65 -38.98
C HIS A 270 -35.19 12.29 -37.49
N HIS A 271 -35.92 11.25 -37.11
CA HIS A 271 -35.98 10.75 -35.73
C HIS A 271 -35.58 9.26 -35.70
N VAL A 272 -35.40 8.68 -34.51
CA VAL A 272 -35.09 7.25 -34.37
C VAL A 272 -36.23 6.53 -33.66
N ARG A 273 -36.68 5.44 -34.26
CA ARG A 273 -37.62 4.49 -33.66
C ARG A 273 -36.83 3.30 -33.16
N VAL A 274 -37.03 2.89 -31.92
CA VAL A 274 -36.38 1.70 -31.35
C VAL A 274 -37.44 0.64 -31.14
N GLN A 275 -37.25 -0.50 -31.78
CA GLN A 275 -38.09 -1.68 -31.66
C GLN A 275 -37.36 -2.78 -30.89
N ILE A 276 -38.06 -3.38 -29.94
CA ILE A 276 -37.68 -4.62 -29.26
C ILE A 276 -38.41 -5.75 -29.97
N LEU A 277 -37.67 -6.76 -30.43
CA LEU A 277 -38.18 -7.86 -31.25
C LEU A 277 -37.96 -9.21 -30.56
N SER A 278 -38.95 -10.08 -30.55
CA SER A 278 -38.79 -11.46 -30.07
C SER A 278 -37.80 -12.26 -30.93
N GLU A 279 -37.45 -13.48 -30.48
CA GLU A 279 -36.75 -14.47 -31.32
C GLU A 279 -37.46 -14.70 -32.68
N THR A 280 -38.80 -14.76 -32.65
CA THR A 280 -39.68 -14.87 -33.83
C THR A 280 -39.76 -13.59 -34.68
N HIS A 281 -39.03 -12.53 -34.31
CA HIS A 281 -39.01 -11.20 -34.92
C HIS A 281 -40.35 -10.45 -34.87
N GLU A 282 -41.22 -10.80 -33.91
CA GLU A 282 -42.45 -10.07 -33.59
C GLU A 282 -42.11 -8.84 -32.73
N VAL A 283 -42.79 -7.72 -32.95
CA VAL A 283 -42.52 -6.47 -32.21
C VAL A 283 -43.13 -6.57 -30.81
N LEU A 284 -42.28 -6.59 -29.79
CA LEU A 284 -42.65 -6.62 -28.38
C LEU A 284 -42.86 -5.21 -27.81
N GLN A 285 -42.03 -4.25 -28.24
CA GLN A 285 -42.08 -2.84 -27.83
C GLN A 285 -41.61 -1.95 -28.99
N ASP A 286 -42.17 -0.75 -29.13
CA ASP A 286 -41.88 0.19 -30.21
C ASP A 286 -42.00 1.64 -29.71
N GLU A 287 -40.87 2.35 -29.57
CA GLU A 287 -40.83 3.73 -29.07
C GLU A 287 -40.12 4.68 -30.06
N LEU A 288 -40.59 5.94 -30.13
CA LEU A 288 -40.09 6.96 -31.05
C LEU A 288 -39.39 8.11 -30.29
N PHE A 289 -38.09 8.25 -30.52
CA PHE A 289 -37.24 9.27 -29.89
C PHE A 289 -36.98 10.45 -30.83
N THR A 290 -37.51 11.62 -30.43
CA THR A 290 -37.37 12.90 -31.15
C THR A 290 -35.94 13.44 -31.03
N LEU A 291 -35.14 13.21 -32.07
CA LEU A 291 -33.74 13.65 -32.13
C LEU A 291 -33.59 15.17 -32.31
N THR A 292 -32.44 15.70 -31.87
CA THR A 292 -32.01 17.09 -32.09
C THR A 292 -30.67 17.17 -32.81
N THR A 293 -30.30 18.35 -33.31
CA THR A 293 -28.99 18.58 -33.98
C THR A 293 -27.80 18.40 -33.04
N SER A 294 -27.95 18.70 -31.75
CA SER A 294 -27.00 18.28 -30.71
C SER A 294 -27.31 16.84 -30.30
N ALA A 295 -26.25 16.04 -30.11
CA ALA A 295 -26.33 14.73 -29.50
C ALA A 295 -26.94 14.80 -28.10
N LYS A 296 -27.70 13.76 -27.74
CA LYS A 296 -28.28 13.57 -26.40
C LYS A 296 -28.36 12.07 -26.11
N GLU A 297 -28.27 11.72 -24.83
CA GLU A 297 -28.66 10.39 -24.36
C GLU A 297 -30.18 10.25 -24.38
N PHE A 298 -30.65 9.06 -24.76
CA PHE A 298 -32.03 8.62 -24.69
C PHE A 298 -32.07 7.28 -23.97
N THR A 299 -33.15 7.03 -23.21
CA THR A 299 -33.32 5.81 -22.42
C THR A 299 -34.66 5.15 -22.77
N LEU A 300 -34.60 3.92 -23.26
CA LEU A 300 -35.75 3.04 -23.48
C LEU A 300 -35.86 2.07 -22.31
N LYS A 301 -36.94 2.11 -21.53
CA LYS A 301 -37.19 1.12 -20.46
C LYS A 301 -37.78 -0.15 -21.07
N ILE A 302 -37.33 -1.32 -20.62
CA ILE A 302 -37.66 -2.62 -21.24
C ILE A 302 -38.81 -3.29 -20.50
N GLU A 303 -39.97 -3.31 -21.16
CA GLU A 303 -41.23 -3.81 -20.61
C GLU A 303 -41.41 -5.34 -20.79
N THR A 304 -40.37 -6.06 -21.19
CA THR A 304 -40.42 -7.51 -21.47
C THR A 304 -39.31 -8.29 -20.77
N ASP A 305 -39.61 -9.53 -20.37
CA ASP A 305 -38.68 -10.45 -19.69
C ASP A 305 -38.18 -11.60 -20.59
N VAL A 306 -38.61 -11.65 -21.86
CA VAL A 306 -38.13 -12.66 -22.83
C VAL A 306 -36.91 -12.16 -23.60
N PRO A 307 -36.00 -13.04 -24.06
CA PRO A 307 -34.87 -12.66 -24.90
C PRO A 307 -35.30 -11.94 -26.18
N PHE A 308 -34.57 -10.88 -26.56
CA PHE A 308 -34.98 -9.99 -27.66
C PHE A 308 -33.81 -9.47 -28.51
N TYR A 309 -34.10 -9.11 -29.77
CA TYR A 309 -33.22 -8.28 -30.60
C TYR A 309 -33.63 -6.80 -30.47
N THR A 310 -32.65 -5.90 -30.50
CA THR A 310 -32.91 -4.45 -30.60
C THR A 310 -32.76 -3.99 -32.03
N LYS A 311 -33.66 -3.12 -32.49
CA LYS A 311 -33.62 -2.54 -33.83
C LYS A 311 -33.86 -1.03 -33.77
N PHE A 312 -32.87 -0.27 -34.20
CA PHE A 312 -32.96 1.18 -34.37
C PHE A 312 -33.28 1.50 -35.82
N LEU A 313 -34.41 2.17 -36.09
CA LEU A 313 -34.87 2.53 -37.43
C LEU A 313 -34.89 4.06 -37.62
N LEU A 314 -34.57 4.51 -38.83
CA LEU A 314 -34.74 5.91 -39.23
C LEU A 314 -36.23 6.21 -39.49
N GLU A 315 -36.80 7.09 -38.67
CA GLU A 315 -38.15 7.64 -38.85
C GLU A 315 -38.09 8.90 -39.74
N LYS A 316 -38.77 8.85 -40.90
CA LYS A 316 -38.54 9.81 -41.99
C LYS A 316 -39.37 11.08 -41.84
N VAL A 317 -38.81 12.09 -41.19
CA VAL A 317 -39.40 13.45 -41.15
C VAL A 317 -39.10 14.25 -42.44
N SER A 318 -37.83 14.46 -42.80
CA SER A 318 -37.45 15.19 -44.02
C SER A 318 -37.66 14.37 -45.30
N THR A 319 -38.04 15.03 -46.39
CA THR A 319 -38.12 14.43 -47.73
C THR A 319 -36.79 14.42 -48.48
N THR A 320 -35.84 15.28 -48.11
CA THR A 320 -34.54 15.45 -48.80
C THR A 320 -33.68 14.17 -48.70
N PRO A 321 -33.19 13.62 -49.83
CA PRO A 321 -32.41 12.38 -49.84
C PRO A 321 -31.06 12.48 -49.13
N GLY A 322 -30.62 11.37 -48.56
CA GLY A 322 -29.28 11.16 -48.01
C GLY A 322 -29.00 11.79 -46.65
N LEU A 323 -29.98 12.44 -46.02
CA LEU A 323 -29.83 13.03 -44.68
C LEU A 323 -29.79 11.92 -43.61
N PRO A 324 -28.92 12.04 -42.58
CA PRO A 324 -28.72 10.97 -41.59
C PRO A 324 -29.57 11.10 -40.32
N ILE A 325 -29.72 9.98 -39.63
CA ILE A 325 -29.65 9.93 -38.16
C ILE A 325 -28.30 9.36 -37.73
N PHE A 326 -27.82 9.79 -36.57
CA PHE A 326 -26.62 9.30 -35.90
C PHE A 326 -27.02 8.56 -34.63
N ILE A 327 -26.37 7.42 -34.36
CA ILE A 327 -26.57 6.56 -33.17
C ILE A 327 -25.21 6.14 -32.64
N ASP A 328 -25.03 6.18 -31.32
CA ASP A 328 -23.76 5.99 -30.64
C ASP A 328 -23.94 5.54 -29.17
N ASP A 329 -22.84 5.21 -28.48
CA ASP A 329 -22.81 4.84 -27.04
C ASP A 329 -24.02 3.96 -26.60
N VAL A 330 -24.28 2.85 -27.31
CA VAL A 330 -25.42 1.98 -27.00
C VAL A 330 -25.07 1.11 -25.80
N LYS A 331 -25.81 1.22 -24.69
CA LYS A 331 -25.61 0.48 -23.44
C LYS A 331 -26.88 -0.24 -23.01
N TYR A 332 -26.75 -1.48 -22.53
CA TYR A 332 -27.85 -2.32 -22.06
C TYR A 332 -27.71 -2.52 -20.56
N MET A 333 -28.63 -1.96 -19.77
CA MET A 333 -28.60 -2.04 -18.32
C MET A 333 -29.36 -3.28 -17.80
N SER A 334 -28.98 -3.84 -16.66
CA SER A 334 -29.56 -5.08 -16.11
C SER A 334 -30.82 -4.88 -15.27
N LYS A 335 -31.72 -5.86 -15.27
CA LYS A 335 -32.86 -6.06 -14.34
C LYS A 335 -32.41 -6.67 -13.02
N THR A 336 -31.41 -7.54 -13.08
CA THR A 336 -30.76 -8.13 -11.92
C THR A 336 -29.40 -7.49 -11.78
N SER A 337 -29.25 -6.57 -10.84
CA SER A 337 -27.93 -6.12 -10.42
C SER A 337 -27.14 -7.34 -9.94
N GLU A 338 -26.08 -7.70 -10.65
CA GLU A 338 -25.17 -8.74 -10.18
C GLU A 338 -24.33 -8.11 -9.07
N ILE A 339 -24.67 -8.50 -7.84
CA ILE A 339 -24.03 -8.06 -6.60
C ILE A 339 -22.81 -8.95 -6.39
N ILE A 340 -21.62 -8.39 -6.58
CA ILE A 340 -20.36 -9.12 -6.45
C ILE A 340 -19.58 -8.50 -5.30
N LEU A 341 -19.31 -9.28 -4.25
CA LEU A 341 -18.36 -8.89 -3.22
C LEU A 341 -16.98 -8.78 -3.86
N LYS A 342 -16.42 -7.56 -3.91
CA LYS A 342 -15.08 -7.29 -4.40
C LYS A 342 -14.18 -6.90 -3.25
N GLU A 343 -13.08 -7.64 -3.11
CA GLU A 343 -11.90 -7.15 -2.40
C GLU A 343 -11.33 -5.94 -3.15
N VAL A 344 -11.17 -4.83 -2.45
CA VAL A 344 -10.45 -3.66 -2.96
C VAL A 344 -8.96 -3.87 -2.70
N ILE A 345 -8.33 -4.66 -3.59
CA ILE A 345 -6.89 -4.67 -3.74
C ILE A 345 -6.47 -3.24 -4.10
N LYS A 346 -5.91 -2.49 -3.13
CA LYS A 346 -5.50 -1.08 -3.30
C LYS A 346 -4.20 -0.94 -4.08
N SER A 347 -4.22 -1.37 -5.34
CA SER A 347 -3.34 -0.81 -6.36
C SER A 347 -3.83 0.60 -6.72
N GLU A 348 -3.53 1.59 -5.87
CA GLU A 348 -3.73 3.01 -6.18
C GLU A 348 -2.76 3.45 -7.29
N GLN A 349 -3.16 3.15 -8.52
CA GLN A 349 -2.65 3.72 -9.76
C GLN A 349 -3.86 4.01 -10.65
N PRO A 350 -3.77 4.98 -11.58
CA PRO A 350 -4.73 5.03 -12.67
C PRO A 350 -4.73 3.68 -13.41
N SER A 351 -5.87 3.29 -13.96
CA SER A 351 -5.97 2.16 -14.87
C SER A 351 -5.24 2.47 -16.18
N LEU A 352 -3.91 2.35 -16.16
CA LEU A 352 -3.06 2.29 -17.34
C LEU A 352 -3.63 1.19 -18.23
N ASP A 353 -3.92 1.49 -19.49
CA ASP A 353 -4.43 0.46 -20.39
C ASP A 353 -3.36 -0.63 -20.60
N GLU A 354 -3.77 -1.83 -21.01
CA GLU A 354 -2.84 -2.96 -21.11
C GLU A 354 -1.70 -2.69 -22.10
N ALA A 355 -1.92 -1.85 -23.12
CA ALA A 355 -0.89 -1.45 -24.07
C ALA A 355 0.05 -0.37 -23.48
N GLU A 356 -0.44 0.58 -22.68
CA GLU A 356 0.39 1.52 -21.91
C GLU A 356 1.27 0.79 -20.89
N LEU A 357 0.70 -0.14 -20.11
CA LEU A 357 1.45 -0.94 -19.14
C LEU A 357 2.54 -1.78 -19.84
N ASN A 358 2.21 -2.43 -20.95
CA ASN A 358 3.19 -3.17 -21.75
C ASN A 358 4.26 -2.24 -22.37
N ALA A 359 3.90 -1.04 -22.85
CA ALA A 359 4.84 -0.06 -23.38
C ALA A 359 5.75 0.58 -22.30
N ILE A 360 5.28 0.67 -21.05
CA ILE A 360 6.10 1.01 -19.88
C ILE A 360 7.09 -0.13 -19.60
N LYS A 361 6.60 -1.37 -19.53
CA LYS A 361 7.39 -2.58 -19.29
C LYS A 361 8.50 -2.77 -20.34
N GLU A 362 8.19 -2.72 -21.63
CA GLU A 362 9.18 -2.79 -22.72
C GLU A 362 10.24 -1.69 -22.63
N ARG A 363 9.81 -0.44 -22.38
CA ARG A 363 10.71 0.72 -22.23
C ARG A 363 11.67 0.52 -21.05
N PHE A 364 11.16 -0.02 -19.95
CA PHE A 364 11.91 -0.22 -18.73
C PHE A 364 12.89 -1.40 -18.85
N GLU A 365 12.48 -2.53 -19.42
CA GLU A 365 13.37 -3.67 -19.74
C GLU A 365 14.51 -3.26 -20.69
N LYS A 366 14.20 -2.47 -21.73
CA LYS A 366 15.19 -1.94 -22.67
C LYS A 366 16.24 -1.05 -22.01
N ASP A 367 15.92 -0.43 -20.88
CA ASP A 367 16.89 0.28 -20.04
C ASP A 367 17.55 -0.65 -18.99
N ARG A 368 16.86 -1.70 -18.50
CA ARG A 368 17.42 -2.70 -17.56
C ARG A 368 18.66 -3.37 -18.11
N VAL A 369 18.73 -3.63 -19.42
CA VAL A 369 19.91 -4.18 -20.11
C VAL A 369 21.20 -3.34 -19.89
N LYS A 370 21.08 -2.08 -19.42
CA LYS A 370 22.21 -1.19 -19.10
C LYS A 370 22.67 -1.29 -17.63
N LEU A 371 21.91 -1.96 -16.77
CA LEU A 371 22.28 -2.25 -15.39
C LEU A 371 23.32 -3.37 -15.36
N VAL A 372 24.45 -3.15 -14.67
CA VAL A 372 25.34 -4.27 -14.31
C VAL A 372 24.61 -5.12 -13.27
N PRO A 373 24.45 -6.45 -13.47
CA PRO A 373 23.74 -7.34 -12.54
C PRO A 373 24.26 -7.31 -11.09
N PRO A 374 23.56 -7.98 -10.15
CA PRO A 374 24.11 -8.33 -8.85
C PRO A 374 25.51 -8.96 -8.96
N PHE A 375 26.42 -8.59 -8.06
CA PHE A 375 27.81 -9.03 -8.08
C PHE A 375 28.27 -9.69 -6.77
N TYR A 376 27.64 -9.33 -5.65
CA TYR A 376 27.96 -9.91 -4.35
C TYR A 376 26.96 -11.04 -4.04
N PRO A 377 27.41 -12.29 -3.79
CA PRO A 377 26.52 -13.37 -3.36
C PRO A 377 26.00 -13.09 -1.95
N LEU A 378 24.78 -13.52 -1.62
CA LEU A 378 24.24 -13.39 -0.26
C LEU A 378 25.14 -14.06 0.78
N LEU A 379 25.19 -13.48 1.98
CA LEU A 379 25.90 -14.04 3.11
C LEU A 379 25.07 -15.14 3.76
N SER A 380 25.72 -16.23 4.19
CA SER A 380 25.15 -17.13 5.20
C SER A 380 25.19 -16.46 6.59
N ASN A 381 24.51 -17.04 7.58
CA ASN A 381 24.58 -16.56 8.96
C ASN A 381 26.04 -16.52 9.48
N GLU A 382 26.86 -17.51 9.11
CA GLU A 382 28.31 -17.54 9.36
C GLU A 382 29.03 -16.38 8.65
N GLY A 383 28.72 -16.13 7.37
CA GLY A 383 29.28 -15.00 6.61
C GLY A 383 28.85 -13.62 7.15
N LEU A 384 27.67 -13.53 7.77
CA LEU A 384 27.18 -12.31 8.42
C LEU A 384 27.89 -12.08 9.77
N LEU A 385 28.11 -13.13 10.55
CA LEU A 385 28.94 -13.10 11.76
C LEU A 385 30.38 -12.70 11.41
N ASP A 386 30.98 -13.27 10.35
CA ASP A 386 32.32 -12.90 9.88
C ASP A 386 32.38 -11.43 9.44
N TYR A 387 31.37 -10.93 8.71
CA TYR A 387 31.29 -9.54 8.23
C TYR A 387 31.30 -8.52 9.39
N TYR A 388 30.73 -8.86 10.55
CA TYR A 388 30.67 -7.99 11.74
C TYR A 388 31.59 -8.41 12.89
N SER A 389 32.30 -9.53 12.77
CA SER A 389 33.17 -10.15 13.80
C SER A 389 34.17 -9.17 14.43
N ASP A 390 34.62 -8.23 13.62
CA ASP A 390 35.57 -7.15 13.91
C ASP A 390 35.03 -6.09 14.89
N LEU A 391 33.74 -6.16 15.27
CA LEU A 391 33.07 -5.34 16.30
C LEU A 391 32.99 -5.99 17.69
N ASN A 392 33.27 -7.30 17.80
CA ASN A 392 33.03 -8.08 19.00
C ASN A 392 33.75 -7.51 20.24
N GLY A 393 32.97 -7.15 21.27
CA GLY A 393 33.48 -6.57 22.52
C GLY A 393 33.90 -5.10 22.44
N LEU A 394 33.69 -4.41 21.32
CA LEU A 394 33.91 -2.97 21.21
C LEU A 394 32.69 -2.19 21.72
N THR A 395 32.93 -1.04 22.36
CA THR A 395 31.89 -0.10 22.80
C THR A 395 32.29 1.35 22.52
N GLY A 396 31.33 2.28 22.60
CA GLY A 396 31.58 3.72 22.47
C GLY A 396 32.33 4.08 21.18
N GLN A 397 33.29 5.01 21.28
CA GLN A 397 34.03 5.51 20.10
C GLN A 397 34.78 4.40 19.33
N ALA A 398 35.24 3.34 20.01
CA ALA A 398 35.91 2.23 19.34
C ALA A 398 34.94 1.43 18.46
N PHE A 399 33.72 1.19 18.94
CA PHE A 399 32.65 0.59 18.16
C PHE A 399 32.23 1.49 16.99
N LYS A 400 31.93 2.77 17.26
CA LYS A 400 31.48 3.74 16.24
C LYS A 400 32.44 3.81 15.05
N SER A 401 33.72 4.13 15.30
CA SER A 401 34.72 4.26 14.23
C SER A 401 35.07 2.93 13.55
N LYS A 402 34.84 1.77 14.19
CA LYS A 402 35.00 0.46 13.54
C LYS A 402 33.81 0.14 12.64
N LEU A 403 32.57 0.41 13.07
CA LEU A 403 31.38 0.24 12.26
C LEU A 403 31.40 1.16 11.04
N GLU A 404 31.73 2.45 11.24
CA GLU A 404 31.98 3.39 10.15
C GLU A 404 32.98 2.84 9.13
N ALA A 405 34.10 2.25 9.60
CA ALA A 405 35.13 1.69 8.73
C ALA A 405 34.62 0.46 7.94
N ILE A 406 33.80 -0.40 8.54
CA ILE A 406 33.11 -1.49 7.84
C ILE A 406 32.23 -0.91 6.73
N LEU A 407 31.33 0.03 7.03
CA LEU A 407 30.42 0.62 6.03
C LEU A 407 31.17 1.39 4.92
N LYS A 408 32.25 2.10 5.28
CA LYS A 408 33.10 2.84 4.34
C LYS A 408 33.90 1.91 3.41
N THR A 409 34.30 0.71 3.84
CA THR A 409 35.13 -0.25 3.06
C THR A 409 34.35 -1.36 2.34
N THR A 410 33.13 -1.67 2.79
CA THR A 410 32.25 -2.68 2.19
C THR A 410 31.40 -2.12 1.05
N HIS A 411 31.09 -0.81 1.04
CA HIS A 411 30.37 -0.16 -0.07
C HIS A 411 31.30 -0.06 -1.30
N ARG A 412 31.41 -1.17 -2.03
CA ARG A 412 32.38 -1.41 -3.10
C ARG A 412 31.88 -1.00 -4.49
N ARG A 413 30.56 -0.98 -4.73
CA ARG A 413 29.95 -0.47 -5.97
C ARG A 413 29.02 0.70 -5.67
N LEU A 414 29.46 1.90 -6.04
CA LEU A 414 28.58 3.08 -6.07
C LEU A 414 27.55 2.93 -7.20
N ILE A 415 26.30 2.73 -6.84
CA ILE A 415 25.15 2.74 -7.75
C ILE A 415 24.88 4.19 -8.20
N SER A 416 24.56 4.42 -9.47
CA SER A 416 24.13 5.75 -9.92
C SER A 416 22.66 6.01 -9.61
N TYR A 417 22.27 7.27 -9.47
CA TYR A 417 20.87 7.63 -9.26
C TYR A 417 19.95 7.14 -10.40
N ALA A 418 20.48 6.95 -11.61
CA ALA A 418 19.80 6.24 -12.70
C ALA A 418 19.67 4.73 -12.45
N GLU A 419 20.75 4.02 -12.11
CA GLU A 419 20.74 2.58 -11.82
C GLU A 419 19.82 2.21 -10.64
N ALA A 420 19.76 3.07 -9.62
CA ALA A 420 19.05 2.81 -8.35
C ALA A 420 17.59 2.34 -8.54
N ARG A 421 16.88 2.82 -9.56
CA ARG A 421 15.49 2.42 -9.82
C ARG A 421 15.29 0.92 -10.07
N PHE A 422 16.30 0.24 -10.63
CA PHE A 422 16.26 -1.22 -10.84
C PHE A 422 16.66 -2.02 -9.60
N VAL A 423 17.31 -1.36 -8.63
CA VAL A 423 17.58 -1.98 -7.33
C VAL A 423 16.32 -1.88 -6.47
N LEU A 424 15.66 -0.71 -6.43
CA LEU A 424 14.40 -0.50 -5.70
C LEU A 424 13.28 -1.42 -6.17
N GLU A 425 13.14 -1.62 -7.47
CA GLU A 425 12.17 -2.57 -8.04
C GLU A 425 12.30 -3.99 -7.45
N LEU A 426 13.50 -4.41 -7.06
CA LEU A 426 13.78 -5.72 -6.48
C LEU A 426 13.81 -5.68 -4.94
N SER A 427 14.34 -4.60 -4.36
CA SER A 427 14.56 -4.45 -2.92
C SER A 427 13.29 -4.07 -2.18
N ASP A 428 12.42 -3.28 -2.82
CA ASP A 428 11.18 -2.79 -2.25
C ASP A 428 9.97 -3.60 -2.77
N GLN A 429 10.22 -4.74 -3.42
CA GLN A 429 9.20 -5.60 -4.01
C GLN A 429 8.36 -6.32 -2.95
N ILE A 430 7.03 -6.26 -3.09
CA ILE A 430 6.05 -7.05 -2.34
C ILE A 430 5.20 -7.91 -3.30
N LYS A 431 4.39 -8.81 -2.73
CA LYS A 431 3.39 -9.59 -3.46
C LYS A 431 2.02 -9.41 -2.80
N ILE A 432 0.97 -9.40 -3.61
CA ILE A 432 -0.42 -9.48 -3.15
C ILE A 432 -1.12 -10.48 -4.07
N GLY A 433 -1.64 -11.57 -3.50
CA GLY A 433 -2.06 -12.74 -4.26
C GLY A 433 -0.95 -13.26 -5.18
N GLN A 434 -1.24 -13.36 -6.48
CA GLN A 434 -0.27 -13.77 -7.49
C GLN A 434 0.54 -12.60 -8.08
N GLU A 435 0.11 -11.36 -7.85
CA GLU A 435 0.68 -10.17 -8.47
C GLU A 435 1.89 -9.59 -7.70
N THR A 436 2.65 -8.75 -8.40
CA THR A 436 3.89 -8.14 -7.89
C THR A 436 3.82 -6.63 -7.91
N TYR A 437 4.07 -6.03 -6.75
CA TYR A 437 4.07 -4.58 -6.54
C TYR A 437 5.36 -4.14 -5.84
N LEU A 438 5.54 -2.83 -5.67
CA LEU A 438 6.49 -2.24 -4.72
C LEU A 438 5.73 -1.68 -3.53
N ASP A 439 6.35 -1.76 -2.36
CA ASP A 439 5.95 -1.01 -1.18
C ASP A 439 6.20 0.50 -1.39
N GLY A 440 5.12 1.29 -1.40
CA GLY A 440 5.15 2.74 -1.47
C GLY A 440 5.30 3.39 -0.10
N ILE A 441 6.55 3.67 0.31
CA ILE A 441 6.89 4.13 1.66
C ILE A 441 6.01 5.28 2.17
N TYR A 442 5.75 5.25 3.48
CA TYR A 442 4.84 6.10 4.26
C TYR A 442 3.34 5.88 4.00
N SER A 443 2.98 5.44 2.79
CA SER A 443 1.57 5.36 2.38
C SER A 443 0.92 3.97 2.47
N ASN A 444 1.69 2.89 2.60
CA ASN A 444 1.20 1.49 2.44
C ASN A 444 0.57 1.23 1.05
N HIS A 445 0.88 2.07 0.04
CA HIS A 445 0.31 1.92 -1.31
C HIS A 445 1.10 0.88 -2.12
N SER A 446 0.38 -0.03 -2.78
CA SER A 446 0.98 -0.98 -3.72
C SER A 446 1.21 -0.34 -5.09
N ILE A 447 2.48 -0.29 -5.50
CA ILE A 447 2.96 0.44 -6.68
C ILE A 447 3.33 -0.53 -7.82
N VAL A 448 3.03 -0.19 -9.08
CA VAL A 448 3.47 -0.99 -10.23
C VAL A 448 5.01 -0.95 -10.38
N PRO A 449 5.73 -2.09 -10.47
CA PRO A 449 7.19 -2.13 -10.41
C PRO A 449 7.94 -1.34 -11.49
N TYR A 450 7.39 -1.26 -12.70
CA TYR A 450 8.11 -0.73 -13.86
C TYR A 450 8.22 0.80 -13.81
N TRP A 451 9.45 1.35 -13.79
CA TRP A 451 9.63 2.80 -13.75
C TRP A 451 9.34 3.46 -15.10
N ASP A 452 8.26 4.24 -15.15
CA ASP A 452 7.73 4.88 -16.35
C ASP A 452 8.44 6.17 -16.77
N GLY A 453 9.06 6.89 -15.83
CA GLY A 453 9.54 8.26 -15.97
C GLY A 453 9.44 9.09 -14.68
N GLY A 454 8.66 8.62 -13.70
CA GLY A 454 8.38 9.33 -12.44
C GLY A 454 6.90 9.69 -12.23
N THR A 455 5.98 9.10 -13.01
CA THR A 455 4.55 9.41 -12.99
C THR A 455 3.79 8.47 -12.05
N THR A 456 4.04 7.17 -12.15
CA THR A 456 3.55 6.10 -11.26
C THR A 456 4.27 6.15 -9.91
N TRP A 457 5.61 6.25 -9.94
CA TRP A 457 6.43 6.25 -8.72
C TRP A 457 7.78 6.99 -8.86
N ALA A 458 8.23 7.54 -7.74
CA ALA A 458 9.49 8.27 -7.62
C ALA A 458 10.50 7.52 -6.73
N ARG A 459 11.77 7.95 -6.79
CA ARG A 459 12.74 7.62 -5.74
C ARG A 459 12.54 8.64 -4.62
N GLU A 460 12.11 8.18 -3.45
CA GLU A 460 12.25 8.94 -2.22
C GLU A 460 13.73 9.04 -1.81
N HIS A 461 14.12 10.15 -1.20
CA HIS A 461 15.37 10.36 -0.49
C HIS A 461 15.05 10.47 1.01
N VAL A 462 15.06 9.36 1.75
CA VAL A 462 14.59 9.33 3.17
C VAL A 462 15.37 10.34 4.01
N TRP A 463 16.69 10.43 3.83
CA TRP A 463 17.46 11.65 4.05
C TRP A 463 17.41 12.53 2.79
N PRO A 464 16.72 13.70 2.79
CA PRO A 464 16.44 14.49 1.58
C PRO A 464 17.69 14.92 0.81
N ASN A 465 17.64 14.87 -0.51
CA ASN A 465 18.68 15.35 -1.43
C ASN A 465 19.15 16.79 -1.13
N SER A 466 18.21 17.67 -0.78
CA SER A 466 18.49 19.05 -0.33
C SER A 466 19.22 19.13 1.02
N ARG A 467 19.20 18.09 1.83
CA ARG A 467 19.86 17.99 3.14
C ARG A 467 21.08 17.04 3.15
N LEU A 468 21.58 16.59 2.00
CA LEU A 468 22.70 15.63 1.92
C LEU A 468 24.11 16.27 1.88
N GLY A 469 24.23 17.59 2.03
CA GLY A 469 25.52 18.28 1.98
C GLY A 469 26.11 18.46 0.57
N ILE A 470 25.33 18.19 -0.49
CA ILE A 470 25.79 18.16 -1.89
C ILE A 470 24.83 18.88 -2.85
N PRO A 471 25.31 19.31 -4.04
CA PRO A 471 24.46 19.71 -5.15
C PRO A 471 23.45 18.61 -5.54
N ARG A 472 22.25 19.04 -5.95
CA ARG A 472 21.13 18.18 -6.38
C ARG A 472 21.60 17.07 -7.32
N VAL A 473 21.34 15.81 -6.95
CA VAL A 473 21.75 14.67 -7.79
C VAL A 473 21.17 14.72 -9.21
N THR A 474 21.94 14.17 -10.14
CA THR A 474 21.58 13.95 -11.54
C THR A 474 21.61 12.44 -11.85
N SER A 475 21.10 12.02 -13.01
CA SER A 475 21.07 10.61 -13.42
C SER A 475 22.43 9.90 -13.33
N SER A 476 23.55 10.60 -13.55
CA SER A 476 24.90 10.05 -13.49
C SER A 476 25.60 10.21 -12.13
N SER A 477 24.98 10.85 -11.14
CA SER A 477 25.54 10.99 -9.79
C SER A 477 25.75 9.63 -9.14
N LYS A 478 26.95 9.42 -8.60
CA LYS A 478 27.40 8.24 -7.81
C LYS A 478 27.99 8.75 -6.49
N ASN A 479 27.16 9.02 -5.49
CA ASN A 479 27.52 9.63 -4.20
C ASN A 479 26.46 9.30 -3.13
N GLN A 480 26.45 9.97 -1.97
CA GLN A 480 25.48 9.71 -0.90
C GLN A 480 24.00 9.95 -1.30
N GLY A 481 23.76 10.72 -2.37
CA GLY A 481 22.43 10.89 -2.95
C GLY A 481 22.02 9.80 -3.94
N SER A 482 22.84 8.75 -4.11
CA SER A 482 22.53 7.56 -4.88
C SER A 482 22.87 6.25 -4.16
N ASP A 483 23.13 6.29 -2.84
CA ASP A 483 23.17 5.11 -1.99
C ASP A 483 21.74 4.58 -1.81
N VAL A 484 21.49 3.36 -2.26
CA VAL A 484 20.14 2.78 -2.34
C VAL A 484 19.57 2.49 -0.95
N HIS A 485 20.41 2.33 0.09
CA HIS A 485 19.89 2.22 1.47
C HIS A 485 19.05 3.45 1.86
N ASN A 486 19.39 4.64 1.34
CA ASN A 486 18.66 5.90 1.55
C ASN A 486 17.46 6.12 0.60
N LEU A 487 17.26 5.24 -0.38
CA LEU A 487 16.25 5.39 -1.43
C LEU A 487 15.11 4.38 -1.25
N ARG A 488 13.87 4.82 -1.51
CA ARG A 488 12.67 3.96 -1.50
C ARG A 488 11.75 4.26 -2.69
N ALA A 489 10.96 3.29 -3.10
CA ALA A 489 9.80 3.52 -3.97
C ALA A 489 8.74 4.34 -3.20
N ILE A 490 8.11 5.30 -3.87
CA ILE A 490 7.11 6.20 -3.27
C ILE A 490 6.12 6.70 -4.32
N ASN A 491 4.88 6.94 -3.92
CA ASN A 491 3.91 7.68 -4.73
C ASN A 491 4.39 9.14 -4.92
N PRO A 492 4.39 9.72 -6.14
CA PRO A 492 4.94 11.07 -6.36
C PRO A 492 4.19 12.19 -5.64
N SER A 493 2.88 12.01 -5.36
CA SER A 493 2.11 12.98 -4.56
C SER A 493 2.54 12.97 -3.09
N VAL A 494 2.80 11.78 -2.53
CA VAL A 494 3.30 11.59 -1.16
C VAL A 494 4.72 12.16 -1.04
N ASN A 495 5.58 11.93 -2.04
CA ASN A 495 6.92 12.55 -2.12
C ASN A 495 6.85 14.09 -2.11
N SER A 496 5.99 14.66 -2.96
CA SER A 496 5.75 16.11 -3.02
C SER A 496 5.18 16.67 -1.70
N SER A 497 4.30 15.90 -1.05
CA SER A 497 3.77 16.22 0.28
C SER A 497 4.86 16.20 1.34
N ARG A 498 5.78 15.22 1.30
CA ARG A 498 6.88 15.05 2.26
C ARG A 498 7.95 16.14 2.12
N SER A 499 8.43 16.43 0.90
CA SER A 499 9.45 17.46 0.61
C SER A 499 10.79 17.25 1.37
N ASN A 500 11.40 18.31 1.91
CA ASN A 500 12.66 18.31 2.67
C ASN A 500 12.45 18.22 4.20
N ARG A 501 11.28 17.78 4.66
CA ARG A 501 10.91 17.80 6.08
C ARG A 501 11.66 16.76 6.91
N TYR A 502 11.96 17.14 8.15
CA TYR A 502 12.42 16.20 9.17
C TYR A 502 11.23 15.42 9.73
N PHE A 503 11.50 14.37 10.50
CA PHE A 503 10.46 13.50 11.02
C PHE A 503 10.12 13.82 12.48
N LEU A 504 8.82 13.73 12.81
CA LEU A 504 8.25 13.90 14.15
C LEU A 504 7.02 13.02 14.35
N GLU A 505 6.70 12.76 15.61
CA GLU A 505 5.51 12.02 16.05
C GLU A 505 4.18 12.70 15.68
N ALA A 506 3.19 11.92 15.27
CA ALA A 506 1.79 12.33 15.20
C ALA A 506 0.83 11.13 15.28
N SER A 507 -0.46 11.41 15.47
CA SER A 507 -1.52 10.38 15.49
C SER A 507 -2.06 10.01 14.10
N SER A 508 -1.47 10.53 13.02
CA SER A 508 -1.90 10.29 11.65
C SER A 508 -0.76 10.57 10.67
N PHE A 509 -0.55 9.67 9.71
CA PHE A 509 0.45 9.81 8.63
C PHE A 509 0.29 11.15 7.88
N GLY A 510 1.41 11.78 7.52
CA GLY A 510 1.47 13.00 6.72
C GLY A 510 2.16 14.19 7.39
N LEU A 511 1.63 15.40 7.17
CA LEU A 511 2.25 16.65 7.59
C LEU A 511 2.11 16.89 9.11
N VAL A 512 3.24 17.18 9.77
CA VAL A 512 3.29 17.60 11.17
C VAL A 512 3.67 19.08 11.22
N GLY A 513 2.65 19.94 11.18
CA GLY A 513 2.83 21.37 10.99
C GLY A 513 3.38 21.72 9.61
N THR A 514 4.26 22.72 9.53
CA THR A 514 4.88 23.14 8.26
C THR A 514 6.23 22.47 7.99
N GLU A 515 6.99 22.11 9.03
CA GLU A 515 8.41 21.72 8.91
C GLU A 515 8.67 20.20 9.04
N ALA A 516 7.72 19.44 9.59
CA ALA A 516 7.91 18.04 9.94
C ALA A 516 6.89 17.08 9.27
N TYR A 517 7.18 15.78 9.35
CA TYR A 517 6.40 14.72 8.72
C TYR A 517 6.32 13.48 9.63
N TYR A 518 5.16 12.83 9.69
CA TYR A 518 4.99 11.55 10.35
C TYR A 518 4.88 10.45 9.27
N PRO A 519 5.76 9.44 9.26
CA PRO A 519 5.77 8.40 8.24
C PRO A 519 4.65 7.37 8.40
N GLY A 520 3.89 7.40 9.51
CA GLY A 520 2.97 6.32 9.88
C GLY A 520 3.68 5.22 10.67
N ASP A 521 2.93 4.51 11.52
CA ASP A 521 3.49 3.49 12.42
C ASP A 521 4.15 2.32 11.69
N SER A 522 3.70 2.00 10.47
CA SER A 522 4.27 0.94 9.61
C SER A 522 5.66 1.23 9.03
N TYR A 523 6.22 2.42 9.28
CA TYR A 523 7.46 2.88 8.64
C TYR A 523 8.37 3.72 9.57
N LYS A 524 8.05 3.84 10.85
CA LYS A 524 8.77 4.76 11.75
C LYS A 524 10.16 4.21 12.12
N GLY A 525 10.27 2.91 12.29
CA GLY A 525 11.50 2.14 12.47
C GLY A 525 12.31 2.04 11.18
N ASP A 526 11.67 1.76 10.04
CA ASP A 526 12.28 1.84 8.70
C ASP A 526 13.02 3.16 8.49
N VAL A 527 12.34 4.29 8.78
CA VAL A 527 12.91 5.64 8.70
C VAL A 527 14.08 5.80 9.68
N ALA A 528 13.93 5.35 10.93
CA ALA A 528 15.01 5.42 11.93
C ALA A 528 16.26 4.65 11.46
N ARG A 529 16.12 3.38 11.05
CA ARG A 529 17.21 2.52 10.60
C ARG A 529 17.88 3.01 9.32
N ILE A 530 17.15 3.63 8.40
CA ILE A 530 17.72 4.27 7.20
C ILE A 530 18.51 5.55 7.57
N LEU A 531 17.99 6.39 8.47
CA LEU A 531 18.70 7.60 8.91
C LEU A 531 19.93 7.28 9.77
N PHE A 532 19.86 6.25 10.61
CA PHE A 532 21.00 5.72 11.38
C PHE A 532 22.09 5.19 10.45
N TYR A 533 21.73 4.42 9.42
CA TYR A 533 22.67 4.00 8.37
C TYR A 533 23.38 5.20 7.74
N MET A 534 22.62 6.25 7.37
CA MET A 534 23.19 7.43 6.72
C MET A 534 24.17 8.18 7.63
N ILE A 535 23.90 8.27 8.94
CA ILE A 535 24.87 8.78 9.91
C ILE A 535 26.12 7.90 10.00
N ALA A 536 25.98 6.58 10.16
CA ALA A 536 27.12 5.68 10.31
C ALA A 536 27.96 5.54 9.01
N ARG A 537 27.34 5.75 7.83
CA ARG A 537 28.01 5.70 6.54
C ARG A 537 28.67 7.04 6.17
N TYR A 538 28.10 8.17 6.57
CA TYR A 538 28.56 9.53 6.21
C TYR A 538 28.70 10.48 7.41
N PRO A 539 29.38 10.08 8.51
CA PRO A 539 29.47 10.87 9.75
C PRO A 539 30.29 12.16 9.57
N ASP A 540 31.16 12.19 8.56
CA ASP A 540 31.96 13.35 8.16
C ASP A 540 31.13 14.44 7.43
N ILE A 541 29.84 14.20 7.19
CA ILE A 541 28.94 15.05 6.37
C ILE A 541 27.59 15.28 7.05
N LEU A 542 26.96 14.23 7.60
CA LEU A 542 25.56 14.25 8.05
C LEU A 542 25.46 14.28 9.58
N SER A 543 24.48 15.01 10.13
CA SER A 543 24.22 15.03 11.58
C SER A 543 22.71 15.04 11.91
N LEU A 544 22.32 14.24 12.91
CA LEU A 544 20.99 14.32 13.53
C LEU A 544 21.03 15.36 14.67
N ARG A 545 19.96 16.14 14.84
CA ARG A 545 19.87 17.17 15.90
C ARG A 545 18.43 17.37 16.36
N ASP A 546 18.24 17.43 17.68
CA ASP A 546 16.94 17.72 18.30
C ASP A 546 16.60 19.22 18.30
N GLU A 547 17.56 20.09 17.98
CA GLU A 547 17.39 21.55 17.87
C GLU A 547 18.29 22.14 16.76
N ASN A 548 18.00 23.38 16.37
CA ASN A 548 18.79 24.13 15.38
C ASN A 548 18.97 23.37 14.04
N ILE A 549 17.88 22.76 13.54
CA ILE A 549 17.81 22.12 12.22
C ILE A 549 17.79 23.21 11.14
N ILE A 550 18.96 23.48 10.54
CA ILE A 550 19.12 24.50 9.51
C ILE A 550 18.49 24.03 8.20
N ASP A 551 17.66 24.86 7.55
CA ASP A 551 17.25 24.64 6.14
C ASP A 551 18.12 25.48 5.19
N SER A 552 19.22 24.89 4.73
CA SER A 552 20.17 25.51 3.80
C SER A 552 20.44 24.55 2.64
N ALA A 553 19.46 24.48 1.73
CA ALA A 553 19.36 23.44 0.72
C ALA A 553 20.62 23.31 -0.16
N TYR A 554 21.09 22.06 -0.33
CA TYR A 554 22.25 21.63 -1.10
C TYR A 554 23.61 22.15 -0.58
N THR A 555 23.67 22.55 0.70
CA THR A 555 24.91 22.98 1.37
C THR A 555 25.30 22.02 2.50
N LEU A 556 26.59 22.00 2.87
CA LEU A 556 27.11 21.25 4.01
C LEU A 556 26.55 21.74 5.36
N GLU A 557 26.18 23.02 5.47
CA GLU A 557 25.57 23.57 6.69
C GLU A 557 24.12 23.07 6.86
N GLY A 558 23.40 22.88 5.75
CA GLY A 558 22.08 22.25 5.71
C GLY A 558 22.12 20.71 5.79
N ALA A 559 23.27 20.10 6.10
CA ALA A 559 23.43 18.64 6.20
C ALA A 559 22.88 18.05 7.52
N VAL A 560 21.68 18.49 7.90
CA VAL A 560 21.04 18.25 9.20
C VAL A 560 19.61 17.74 8.99
N MET A 561 19.24 16.72 9.76
CA MET A 561 17.90 16.11 9.81
C MET A 561 17.54 15.76 11.26
N GLY A 562 16.29 15.35 11.46
CA GLY A 562 15.84 14.34 12.44
C GLY A 562 16.21 14.50 13.92
N HIS A 563 15.19 14.47 14.77
CA HIS A 563 15.37 14.35 16.22
C HIS A 563 15.90 12.93 16.54
N LEU A 564 17.14 12.82 17.03
CA LEU A 564 17.76 11.55 17.38
C LEU A 564 16.95 10.83 18.47
N THR A 565 16.44 11.58 19.44
CA THR A 565 15.60 11.05 20.52
C THR A 565 14.31 10.39 19.98
N THR A 566 13.66 11.00 18.98
CA THR A 566 12.47 10.43 18.32
C THR A 566 12.81 9.20 17.49
N LEU A 567 13.92 9.22 16.75
CA LEU A 567 14.32 8.06 15.92
C LEU A 567 14.74 6.86 16.78
N LEU A 568 15.35 7.08 17.95
CA LEU A 568 15.67 5.99 18.89
C LEU A 568 14.40 5.37 19.50
N LYS A 569 13.39 6.18 19.83
CA LYS A 569 12.05 5.69 20.23
C LYS A 569 11.42 4.85 19.12
N TRP A 570 11.39 5.36 17.88
CA TRP A 570 10.77 4.66 16.76
C TRP A 570 11.46 3.34 16.39
N HIS A 571 12.79 3.27 16.51
CA HIS A 571 13.54 2.02 16.32
C HIS A 571 13.20 0.93 17.36
N GLN A 572 12.68 1.33 18.53
CA GLN A 572 12.20 0.41 19.57
C GLN A 572 10.71 0.05 19.38
N GLU A 573 9.87 1.01 18.98
CA GLU A 573 8.43 0.81 18.78
C GLU A 573 8.03 0.10 17.48
N ASP A 574 8.88 0.16 16.45
CA ASP A 574 8.67 -0.47 15.15
C ASP A 574 9.90 -1.33 14.81
N PRO A 575 9.93 -2.62 15.22
CA PRO A 575 11.08 -3.50 15.04
C PRO A 575 11.42 -3.81 13.58
N VAL A 576 12.53 -4.51 13.34
CA VAL A 576 12.95 -4.87 11.98
C VAL A 576 11.94 -5.81 11.32
N SER A 577 11.47 -5.42 10.13
CA SER A 577 10.52 -6.21 9.35
C SER A 577 11.21 -7.24 8.42
N ALA A 578 10.49 -8.30 8.06
CA ALA A 578 10.96 -9.26 7.04
C ALA A 578 11.19 -8.59 5.67
N PHE A 579 10.43 -7.53 5.37
CA PHE A 579 10.63 -6.66 4.22
C PHE A 579 11.98 -5.95 4.28
N GLU A 580 12.34 -5.35 5.41
CA GLU A 580 13.66 -4.70 5.59
C GLU A 580 14.83 -5.66 5.45
N ILE A 581 14.72 -6.89 5.98
CA ILE A 581 15.76 -7.91 5.86
C ILE A 581 15.97 -8.26 4.37
N LYS A 582 14.88 -8.58 3.64
CA LYS A 582 14.91 -8.81 2.19
C LYS A 582 15.51 -7.61 1.44
N ARG A 583 15.10 -6.39 1.80
CA ARG A 583 15.58 -5.16 1.16
C ARG A 583 17.08 -4.96 1.37
N ASN A 584 17.57 -5.19 2.59
CA ASN A 584 18.99 -5.13 2.95
C ASN A 584 19.81 -6.19 2.19
N GLU A 585 19.29 -7.42 2.08
CA GLU A 585 19.88 -8.48 1.26
C GLU A 585 19.98 -8.11 -0.22
N VAL A 586 18.90 -7.63 -0.84
CA VAL A 586 18.91 -7.24 -2.26
C VAL A 586 19.92 -6.11 -2.48
N ILE A 587 19.89 -5.03 -1.68
CA ILE A 587 20.83 -3.91 -1.81
C ILE A 587 22.28 -4.37 -1.62
N TYR A 588 22.53 -5.30 -0.69
CA TYR A 588 23.86 -5.90 -0.50
C TYR A 588 24.40 -6.54 -1.78
N THR A 589 23.58 -7.31 -2.52
CA THR A 589 24.03 -7.96 -3.77
C THR A 589 24.46 -6.97 -4.85
N PHE A 590 23.98 -5.71 -4.79
CA PHE A 590 24.34 -4.63 -5.70
C PHE A 590 25.48 -3.72 -5.19
N GLN A 591 25.48 -3.30 -3.93
CA GLN A 591 26.46 -2.34 -3.39
C GLN A 591 27.68 -2.99 -2.70
N GLY A 592 27.49 -4.18 -2.12
CA GLY A 592 28.49 -4.89 -1.32
C GLY A 592 28.50 -4.52 0.17
N ASN A 593 27.60 -3.63 0.62
CA ASN A 593 27.41 -3.27 2.04
C ASN A 593 25.96 -3.44 2.49
N ARG A 594 25.80 -3.77 3.77
CA ARG A 594 24.51 -3.91 4.45
C ARG A 594 24.19 -2.69 5.34
N ASN A 595 22.95 -2.58 5.78
CA ASN A 595 22.53 -1.70 6.87
C ASN A 595 22.67 -2.46 8.20
N PRO A 596 23.61 -2.05 9.09
CA PRO A 596 23.88 -2.78 10.32
C PRO A 596 22.74 -2.70 11.33
N PHE A 597 21.89 -1.67 11.26
CA PHE A 597 20.76 -1.48 12.17
C PHE A 597 19.53 -2.31 11.77
N ILE A 598 19.58 -2.95 10.58
CA ILE A 598 18.64 -4.00 10.15
C ILE A 598 19.17 -5.38 10.54
N ASP A 599 20.47 -5.64 10.35
CA ASP A 599 21.08 -6.94 10.67
C ASP A 599 21.24 -7.20 12.18
N TYR A 600 21.55 -6.15 12.95
CA TYR A 600 21.77 -6.17 14.40
C TYR A 600 21.17 -4.90 15.03
N PRO A 601 19.86 -4.87 15.32
CA PRO A 601 19.15 -3.69 15.82
C PRO A 601 19.75 -3.11 17.11
N GLU A 602 20.35 -3.94 17.96
CA GLU A 602 21.02 -3.55 19.19
C GLU A 602 22.27 -2.68 18.95
N PHE A 603 22.85 -2.70 17.74
CA PHE A 603 23.95 -1.81 17.37
C PHE A 603 23.54 -0.33 17.40
N ALA A 604 22.24 0.00 17.30
CA ALA A 604 21.76 1.37 17.52
C ALA A 604 22.07 1.85 18.95
N ASN A 605 21.83 1.00 19.95
CA ASN A 605 22.08 1.32 21.35
C ASN A 605 23.59 1.56 21.60
N VAL A 606 24.47 0.76 20.99
CA VAL A 606 25.94 0.90 21.14
C VAL A 606 26.52 2.06 20.30
N TYR A 607 25.88 2.40 19.17
CA TYR A 607 26.32 3.50 18.30
C TYR A 607 25.83 4.87 18.80
N PHE A 608 24.69 4.96 19.47
CA PHE A 608 24.13 6.23 19.95
C PHE A 608 24.28 6.50 21.46
N SER A 609 24.81 5.55 22.25
CA SER A 609 25.35 5.78 23.61
C SER A 609 26.56 6.72 23.65
#